data_AF-A0A380JX61-F1
#
_entry.id   AF-A0A380JX61-F1
#
_cell.length_a   1.000
_cell.length_b   1.000
_cell.length_c   1.000
_cell.angle_alpha   90.00
_cell.angle_beta   90.00
_cell.angle_gamma   90.00
#
_symmetry.space_group_name_H-M   'P 1'
#
loop_
_entity.id
_entity.type
_entity.pdbx_description
1 polymer ?
#
loop_
_entity_poly.entity_id
_entity_poly.type
_entity_poly.pdbx_seq_one_letter_code
_entity_poly.pdbx_strand_id
1 'polypeptide(L)' 'MTKMTLEMARAKVSMTQEEIARKIGVDRNTYASYENYKTPMRIDKAINFCKVVNVSIDDIIFLKQNYTSSVQN' A
#
# COMPACT_ATOMS: atom_id res chain seq x y z
N MET A 1 -16.95 6.41 4.21
CA MET A 1 -15.96 7.00 3.29
C MET A 1 -15.46 5.90 2.36
N THR A 2 -15.24 6.20 1.09
CA THR A 2 -14.76 5.22 0.09
C THR A 2 -13.27 4.99 0.30
N LYS A 3 -12.86 3.74 0.56
CA LYS A 3 -11.44 3.39 0.70
C LYS A 3 -10.73 3.44 -0.66
N MET A 4 -9.43 3.76 -0.67
CA MET A 4 -8.62 3.86 -1.88
C MET A 4 -7.48 2.82 -1.90
N THR A 5 -7.04 2.46 -3.10
CA THR A 5 -5.88 1.56 -3.27
C THR A 5 -4.57 2.31 -3.03
N LEU A 6 -3.47 1.57 -2.85
CA LEU A 6 -2.11 2.14 -2.79
C LEU A 6 -1.78 2.99 -4.04
N GLU A 7 -2.17 2.50 -5.22
CA GLU A 7 -1.98 3.23 -6.48
C GLU A 7 -2.77 4.55 -6.51
N MET A 8 -4.04 4.54 -6.09
CA MET A 8 -4.85 5.75 -6.04
C MET A 8 -4.27 6.78 -5.05
N ALA A 9 -3.84 6.33 -3.88
CA ALA A 9 -3.23 7.19 -2.87
C ALA A 9 -1.90 7.78 -3.36
N ARG A 10 -1.07 7.00 -4.05
CA ARG A 10 0.15 7.49 -4.70
C ARG A 10 -0.15 8.49 -5.82
N ALA A 11 -1.11 8.18 -6.69
CA ALA A 11 -1.49 9.05 -7.81
C ALA A 11 -2.06 10.40 -7.33
N LYS A 12 -2.73 10.44 -6.18
CA LYS A 12 -3.21 11.68 -5.53
C LYS A 12 -2.10 12.68 -5.23
N VAL A 13 -0.88 12.20 -4.95
CA VAL A 13 0.29 13.04 -4.70
C VAL A 13 1.23 13.13 -5.92
N SER A 14 0.75 12.71 -7.10
CA SER A 14 1.47 12.77 -8.38
C SER A 14 2.86 12.11 -8.36
N MET A 15 3.04 11.07 -7.54
CA MET A 15 4.31 10.35 -7.44
C MET A 15 4.33 9.12 -8.35
N THR A 16 5.49 8.85 -8.93
CA THR A 16 5.81 7.57 -9.55
C THR A 16 6.03 6.47 -8.50
N GLN A 17 5.95 5.21 -8.91
CA GLN A 17 6.27 4.06 -8.03
C GLN A 17 7.70 4.15 -7.47
N GLU A 18 8.62 4.66 -8.28
CA GLU A 18 10.02 4.84 -7.92
C GLU A 18 10.21 5.90 -6.82
N GLU A 19 9.56 7.05 -6.94
CA GLU A 19 9.68 8.14 -5.96
C GLU A 19 9.14 7.77 -4.59
N ILE A 20 7.97 7.11 -4.55
CA ILE A 20 7.38 6.71 -3.27
C ILE A 20 8.13 5.54 -2.64
N ALA A 21 8.65 4.60 -3.45
CA ALA A 21 9.49 3.52 -2.98
C ALA A 21 10.72 4.06 -2.24
N ARG A 22 11.41 5.03 -2.84
CA ARG A 22 12.54 5.74 -2.20
C ARG A 22 12.13 6.42 -0.89
N LYS A 23 10.97 7.09 -0.86
CA LYS A 23 10.48 7.78 0.36
C LYS A 23 10.15 6.83 1.51
N ILE A 24 9.66 5.62 1.22
CA ILE A 24 9.36 4.63 2.25
C ILE A 24 10.53 3.66 2.48
N GLY A 25 11.65 3.82 1.77
CA GLY A 25 12.87 3.03 1.93
C GLY A 25 12.71 1.58 1.48
N VAL A 26 12.16 1.37 0.28
CA VAL A 26 12.11 0.09 -0.44
C VAL A 26 12.49 0.33 -1.90
N ASP A 27 12.84 -0.74 -2.62
CA ASP A 27 13.02 -0.68 -4.08
C ASP A 27 11.68 -0.67 -4.84
N ARG A 28 11.72 -0.16 -6.08
CA ARG A 28 10.55 0.01 -6.96
C ARG A 28 9.74 -1.26 -7.13
N ASN A 29 10.41 -2.40 -7.27
CA ASN A 29 9.78 -3.70 -7.51
C ASN A 29 9.04 -4.20 -6.26
N THR A 30 9.60 -3.96 -5.08
CA THR A 30 8.91 -4.20 -3.80
C THR A 30 7.65 -3.35 -3.71
N TYR A 31 7.75 -2.06 -4.02
CA TYR A 31 6.58 -1.18 -4.00
C TYR A 31 5.51 -1.57 -5.04
N ALA A 32 5.92 -1.94 -6.26
CA ALA A 32 5.01 -2.45 -7.28
C ALA A 32 4.33 -3.76 -6.82
N SER A 33 5.03 -4.62 -6.08
CA SER A 33 4.44 -5.83 -5.49
C SER A 33 3.38 -5.50 -4.44
N TYR A 34 3.53 -4.41 -3.69
CA TYR A 34 2.51 -3.92 -2.77
C TYR A 34 1.25 -3.45 -3.50
N GLU A 35 1.38 -2.61 -4.54
CA GLU A 35 0.21 -2.13 -5.32
C GLU A 35 -0.55 -3.28 -5.98
N ASN A 36 0.15 -4.35 -6.37
CA ASN A 36 -0.44 -5.55 -6.95
C ASN A 36 -0.88 -6.60 -5.92
N TYR A 37 -0.78 -6.30 -4.62
CA TYR A 37 -1.09 -7.22 -3.51
C TYR A 37 -0.37 -8.57 -3.57
N LYS A 38 0.81 -8.62 -4.21
CA LYS A 38 1.65 -9.83 -4.28
C LYS A 38 2.37 -10.11 -2.96
N THR A 39 2.70 -9.04 -2.25
CA THR A 39 3.40 -9.08 -0.96
C THR A 39 2.69 -8.13 0.00
N PRO A 40 2.46 -8.52 1.26
CA PRO A 40 1.91 -7.61 2.26
C PRO A 40 2.91 -6.51 2.62
N MET A 41 2.42 -5.27 2.72
CA MET A 41 3.22 -4.15 3.22
C MET A 41 3.35 -4.24 4.74
N ARG A 42 4.58 -4.21 5.26
CA ARG A 42 4.82 -4.18 6.70
C ARG A 42 4.29 -2.89 7.33
N ILE A 43 3.90 -2.95 8.61
CA ILE A 43 3.26 -1.84 9.32
C ILE A 43 4.14 -0.57 9.38
N ASP A 44 5.46 -0.73 9.53
CA ASP A 44 6.41 0.39 9.53
C ASP A 44 6.42 1.13 8.18
N LYS A 45 6.33 0.38 7.08
CA LYS A 45 6.24 0.93 5.72
C LYS A 45 4.86 1.53 5.46
N ALA A 46 3.79 0.91 5.95
CA ALA A 46 2.43 1.43 5.82
C ALA A 46 2.27 2.78 6.53
N ILE A 47 2.80 2.93 7.74
CA ILE A 47 2.78 4.22 8.47
C ILE A 47 3.55 5.29 7.69
N ASN A 48 4.73 4.96 7.15
CA ASN A 48 5.51 5.90 6.35
C ASN A 48 4.79 6.26 5.04
N PHE A 49 4.16 5.28 4.40
CA PHE A 49 3.34 5.50 3.21
C PHE A 49 2.20 6.50 3.50
N CYS A 50 1.40 6.26 4.55
CA CYS A 50 0.30 7.15 4.96
C CYS A 50 0.78 8.59 5.20
N LYS A 51 1.95 8.77 5.84
CA LYS A 51 2.56 10.09 6.04
C LYS A 51 2.93 10.76 4.71
N VAL A 52 3.48 10.01 3.76
CA VAL A 52 3.88 10.54 2.44
C VAL A 52 2.67 10.97 1.61
N VAL A 53 1.61 10.16 1.60
CA VAL A 53 0.41 10.44 0.80
C VAL A 53 -0.61 11.34 1.52
N ASN A 54 -0.39 11.60 2.81
CA ASN A 54 -1.30 12.34 3.69
C ASN A 54 -2.73 11.79 3.67
N VAL A 55 -2.86 10.48 3.91
CA VAL A 55 -4.14 9.75 3.97
C VAL A 55 -4.14 8.86 5.23
N SER A 56 -5.29 8.75 5.89
CA SER A 56 -5.43 7.87 7.06
C SER A 56 -5.21 6.41 6.67
N ILE A 57 -4.63 5.63 7.59
CA ILE A 57 -4.42 4.20 7.40
C ILE A 57 -5.76 3.46 7.16
N ASP A 58 -6.84 3.91 7.80
CA ASP A 58 -8.18 3.30 7.67
C ASP A 58 -8.80 3.47 6.28
N ASP A 59 -8.36 4.51 5.55
CA ASP A 59 -8.84 4.88 4.23
C ASP A 59 -8.07 4.19 3.10
N ILE A 60 -7.00 3.45 3.40
CA ILE A 60 -6.18 2.74 2.41
C ILE A 60 -6.41 1.22 2.47
N ILE A 61 -6.51 0.60 1.30
CA ILE A 61 -6.60 -0.84 1.14
C ILE A 61 -5.18 -1.42 1.00
N PHE A 62 -4.66 -2.00 2.09
CA PHE A 62 -3.33 -2.64 2.11
C PHE A 62 -3.34 -4.12 1.74
N LEU A 63 -4.50 -4.77 1.76
CA LEU A 63 -4.66 -6.20 1.55
C LEU A 63 -5.82 -6.45 0.59
N LYS A 64 -5.66 -7.41 -0.33
CA LYS A 64 -6.76 -7.87 -1.18
C LYS A 64 -7.78 -8.59 -0.28
N GLN A 65 -9.06 -8.22 -0.39
CA GLN A 65 -10.15 -8.91 0.31
C GLN A 65 -10.38 -10.29 -0.31
N ASN A 66 -9.50 -11.23 -0.01
CA ASN A 66 -9.70 -12.66 -0.22
C ASN A 66 -9.51 -13.33 1.14
N TYR A 67 -10.44 -13.09 2.06
CA TYR A 67 -10.59 -13.96 3.23
C TYR A 67 -11.22 -15.28 2.74
N THR A 68 -10.45 -16.11 2.04
CA THR A 68 -10.71 -17.54 2.16
C THR A 68 -10.20 -17.89 3.55
N SER A 69 -11.12 -18.06 4.48
CA SER A 69 -10.83 -18.67 5.77
C SER A 69 -10.05 -19.96 5.50
N SER A 70 -8.73 -19.96 5.65
CA SER A 70 -7.95 -21.19 5.74
C SER A 70 -8.13 -21.81 7.12
N VAL A 71 -9.39 -21.90 7.57
CA VAL A 71 -9.82 -22.91 8.53
C VAL A 71 -10.29 -24.07 7.68
N GLN A 72 -9.35 -24.79 7.08
CA GLN A 72 -9.63 -26.17 6.69
C GLN A 72 -9.65 -26.95 8.00
N ASN A 73 -10.86 -27.38 8.38
CA ASN A 73 -11.09 -28.38 9.42
C ASN A 73 -10.27 -29.64 9.15
#